data_AF-A0A9K3LMZ3-F1
#
_entry.id   AF-A0A9K3LMZ3-F1
#
_cell.length_a   1.000
_cell.length_b   1.000
_cell.length_c   1.000
_cell.angle_alpha   90.00
_cell.angle_beta   90.00
_cell.angle_gamma   90.00
#
_symmetry.space_group_name_H-M   'P 1'
#
loop_
_entity.id
_entity.type
_entity.pdbx_description
1 polymer ?
#
loop_
_entity_poly.entity_id
_entity_poly.type
_entity_poly.pdbx_seq_one_letter_code
_entity_poly.pdbx_strand_id
1 'polypeptide(L)'
;MSSNNNKVVPLGKSSAKEKVRELLLADASLLDVDERVLYEMSEDFKQYDEKRFVLNLKNLKKNIKEEKTRVAYEEAALIEDRRKFPKSGNTYWNHIRYDASEAKELLRKDVKDKKTRHHEASSVTADQKRIQTVSLESLSKAHLSRGVRTTGTIVLDEQKGSES
;
A
#
# COMPACT_ATOMS: atom_id res chain seq x y z
N MET A 1 22.21 -44.01 28.11
CA MET A 1 22.62 -43.14 26.98
C MET A 1 21.35 -42.61 26.33
N SER A 2 21.06 -41.33 26.44
CA SER A 2 19.84 -40.74 25.86
C SER A 2 20.09 -40.30 24.43
N SER A 3 19.53 -41.04 23.47
CA SER A 3 19.56 -40.64 22.05
C SER A 3 18.58 -39.49 21.83
N ASN A 4 19.08 -38.26 21.85
CA ASN A 4 18.31 -37.07 21.47
C ASN A 4 17.97 -37.11 19.98
N ASN A 5 16.83 -37.72 19.65
CA ASN A 5 16.26 -37.77 18.31
C ASN A 5 15.67 -36.41 17.88
N ASN A 6 16.51 -35.37 17.82
CA ASN A 6 16.15 -34.13 17.13
C ASN A 6 16.02 -34.44 15.63
N LYS A 7 14.77 -34.59 15.16
CA LYS A 7 14.44 -34.66 13.73
C LYS A 7 14.77 -33.30 13.10
N VAL A 8 16.02 -33.10 12.69
CA VAL A 8 16.44 -31.94 11.91
C VAL A 8 15.62 -31.92 10.62
N VAL A 9 14.72 -30.95 10.51
CA VAL A 9 13.85 -30.79 9.34
C VAL A 9 14.74 -30.57 8.11
N PRO A 10 14.55 -31.30 7.00
CA PRO A 10 15.36 -31.09 5.81
C PRO A 10 15.21 -29.64 5.33
N LEU A 11 16.36 -28.96 5.19
CA LEU A 11 16.45 -27.51 4.96
C LEU A 11 15.49 -27.00 3.86
N GLY A 12 15.27 -27.80 2.82
CA GLY A 12 14.35 -27.56 1.71
C GLY A 12 12.90 -27.18 2.09
N LYS A 13 12.43 -27.53 3.30
CA LYS A 13 11.10 -27.22 3.86
C LYS A 13 11.15 -26.47 5.20
N SER A 14 12.30 -25.91 5.57
CA SER A 14 12.50 -25.23 6.85
C SER A 14 12.39 -23.70 6.73
N SER A 15 11.97 -23.03 7.80
CA SER A 15 11.97 -21.56 7.88
C SER A 15 13.38 -20.96 7.71
N ALA A 16 14.45 -21.70 8.02
CA ALA A 16 15.81 -21.28 7.75
C ALA A 16 16.09 -21.04 6.26
N LYS A 17 15.48 -21.82 5.35
CA LYS A 17 15.60 -21.58 3.90
C LYS A 17 14.88 -20.30 3.46
N GLU A 18 13.76 -19.96 4.10
CA GLU A 18 13.04 -18.70 3.85
C GLU A 18 13.86 -17.51 4.36
N LYS A 19 14.33 -17.54 5.62
CA LYS A 19 15.26 -16.53 6.18
C LYS A 19 16.49 -16.33 5.28
N VAL A 20 17.14 -17.41 4.83
CA VAL A 20 18.30 -17.34 3.93
C VAL A 20 17.92 -16.74 2.57
N ARG A 21 16.75 -17.08 2.02
CA ARG A 21 16.27 -16.48 0.77
C ARG A 21 15.97 -14.99 0.92
N GLU A 22 15.36 -14.58 2.03
CA GLU A 22 15.10 -13.17 2.35
C GLU A 22 16.40 -12.39 2.49
N LEU A 23 17.39 -12.92 3.22
CA LEU A 23 18.74 -12.35 3.32
C LEU A 23 19.40 -12.17 1.94
N LEU A 24 19.38 -13.19 1.09
CA LEU A 24 19.95 -13.14 -0.28
C LEU A 24 19.18 -12.23 -1.26
N LEU A 25 17.93 -11.86 -0.94
CA LEU A 25 17.12 -10.91 -1.71
C LEU A 25 17.28 -9.48 -1.19
N ALA A 26 17.43 -9.29 0.12
CA ALA A 26 17.67 -8.01 0.76
C ALA A 26 19.09 -7.48 0.50
N ASP A 27 20.10 -8.35 0.55
CA ASP A 27 21.49 -8.02 0.23
C ASP A 27 22.01 -8.87 -0.92
N ALA A 28 22.15 -8.23 -2.09
CA ALA A 28 22.66 -8.87 -3.29
C ALA A 28 24.15 -9.24 -3.20
N SER A 29 24.94 -8.63 -2.30
CA SER A 29 26.37 -8.94 -2.14
C SER A 29 26.59 -10.37 -1.60
N LEU A 30 25.65 -10.88 -0.80
CA LEU A 30 25.67 -12.24 -0.25
C LEU A 30 25.53 -13.33 -1.34
N LEU A 31 25.17 -12.98 -2.58
CA LEU A 31 25.16 -13.89 -3.71
C LEU A 31 26.57 -14.24 -4.22
N ASP A 32 27.59 -13.49 -3.83
CA ASP A 32 28.99 -13.66 -4.25
C ASP A 32 29.95 -14.01 -3.10
N VAL A 33 29.50 -13.90 -1.84
CA VAL A 33 30.18 -14.48 -0.64
C VAL A 33 30.21 -16.01 -0.74
N ASP A 34 31.23 -16.68 -0.21
CA ASP A 34 31.28 -18.17 -0.21
C ASP A 34 30.19 -18.82 0.66
N GLU A 35 29.74 -20.02 0.27
CA GLU A 35 28.70 -20.76 1.00
C GLU A 35 29.12 -21.19 2.42
N ARG A 36 30.42 -21.47 2.66
CA ARG A 36 30.91 -21.88 3.98
C ARG A 36 30.96 -20.70 4.94
N VAL A 37 31.42 -19.55 4.46
CA VAL A 37 31.41 -18.29 5.24
C VAL A 37 29.99 -17.97 5.70
N LEU A 38 29.00 -18.06 4.79
CA LEU A 38 27.59 -17.88 5.14
C LEU A 38 27.06 -18.89 6.16
N TYR A 39 27.54 -20.13 6.17
CA TYR A 39 27.21 -21.13 7.20
C TYR A 39 27.83 -20.80 8.57
N GLU A 40 29.06 -20.28 8.59
CA GLU A 40 29.76 -19.91 9.81
C GLU A 40 29.19 -18.62 10.47
N MET A 41 28.64 -17.71 9.66
CA MET A 41 28.06 -16.42 10.08
C MET A 41 26.90 -16.53 11.07
N SER A 42 26.18 -17.65 11.17
CA SER A 42 25.04 -17.78 12.08
C SER A 42 24.95 -19.16 12.73
N GLU A 43 24.73 -19.18 14.04
CA GLU A 43 24.50 -20.41 14.81
C GLU A 43 23.18 -21.09 14.42
N ASP A 44 22.18 -20.32 13.93
CA ASP A 44 20.94 -20.84 13.34
C ASP A 44 21.19 -21.77 12.15
N PHE A 45 22.36 -21.72 11.50
CA PHE A 45 22.69 -22.61 10.39
C PHE A 45 23.43 -23.88 10.86
N LYS A 46 24.16 -23.81 11.98
CA LYS A 46 24.96 -24.92 12.54
C LYS A 46 24.11 -26.10 13.06
N GLN A 47 22.79 -25.93 13.18
CA GLN A 47 21.84 -27.02 13.44
C GLN A 47 21.61 -27.96 12.24
N TYR A 48 22.09 -27.58 11.04
CA TYR A 48 22.00 -28.38 9.82
C TYR A 48 23.37 -28.97 9.45
N ASP A 49 23.39 -30.15 8.82
CA ASP A 49 24.61 -30.72 8.25
C ASP A 49 25.24 -29.77 7.22
N GLU A 50 26.49 -29.35 7.45
CA GLU A 50 27.24 -28.37 6.63
C GLU A 50 27.19 -28.73 5.14
N LYS A 51 27.46 -30.00 4.80
CA LYS A 51 27.50 -30.45 3.39
C LYS A 51 26.15 -30.26 2.70
N ARG A 52 25.06 -30.59 3.38
CA ARG A 52 23.69 -30.33 2.90
C ARG A 52 23.36 -28.85 2.88
N PHE A 53 23.79 -28.06 3.85
CA PHE A 53 23.57 -26.61 3.86
C PHE A 53 24.25 -25.94 2.67
N VAL A 54 25.56 -26.15 2.50
CA VAL A 54 26.38 -25.61 1.40
C VAL A 54 25.80 -26.00 0.04
N LEU A 55 25.44 -27.27 -0.17
CA LEU A 55 24.83 -27.73 -1.43
C LEU A 55 23.49 -27.03 -1.71
N ASN A 56 22.62 -26.91 -0.70
CA ASN A 56 21.33 -26.24 -0.85
C ASN A 56 21.48 -24.73 -1.08
N LEU A 57 22.43 -24.08 -0.40
CA LEU A 57 22.72 -22.66 -0.54
C LEU A 57 23.27 -22.34 -1.93
N LYS A 58 24.20 -23.17 -2.44
CA LYS A 58 24.73 -23.08 -3.80
C LYS A 58 23.63 -23.19 -4.86
N ASN A 59 22.73 -24.16 -4.70
CA ASN A 59 21.56 -24.30 -5.57
C ASN A 59 20.60 -23.10 -5.46
N LEU A 60 20.37 -22.57 -4.26
CA LEU A 60 19.53 -21.39 -4.04
C LEU A 60 20.11 -20.14 -4.72
N LYS A 61 21.42 -19.87 -4.56
CA LYS A 61 22.11 -18.77 -5.25
C LYS A 61 22.03 -18.91 -6.77
N LYS A 62 22.26 -20.12 -7.31
CA LYS A 62 22.13 -20.41 -8.74
C LYS A 62 20.72 -20.05 -9.23
N ASN A 63 19.69 -20.55 -8.57
CA ASN A 63 18.30 -20.27 -8.93
C ASN A 63 17.96 -18.77 -8.84
N ILE A 64 18.48 -18.03 -7.85
CA ILE A 64 18.29 -16.58 -7.74
C ILE A 64 18.98 -15.83 -8.89
N LYS A 65 20.20 -16.25 -9.29
CA LYS A 65 20.91 -15.65 -10.44
C LYS A 65 20.18 -15.94 -11.75
N GLU A 66 19.70 -17.16 -11.97
CA GLU A 66 18.89 -17.55 -13.15
C GLU A 66 17.53 -16.81 -13.19
N GLU A 67 16.85 -16.66 -12.06
CA GLU A 67 15.60 -15.90 -11.97
C GLU A 67 15.82 -14.42 -12.31
N LYS A 68 16.88 -13.80 -11.78
CA LYS A 68 17.25 -12.41 -12.11
C LYS A 68 17.57 -12.22 -13.60
N THR A 69 18.28 -13.16 -14.24
CA THR A 69 18.55 -13.05 -15.68
C THR A 69 17.30 -13.26 -16.53
N ARG A 70 16.38 -14.15 -16.12
CA ARG A 70 15.09 -14.34 -16.79
C ARG A 70 14.21 -13.09 -16.71
N VAL A 71 14.05 -12.52 -15.51
CA VAL A 71 13.29 -11.27 -15.31
C VAL A 71 13.88 -10.12 -16.13
N ALA A 72 15.21 -9.94 -16.14
CA ALA A 72 15.85 -8.91 -16.96
C ALA A 72 15.59 -9.08 -18.47
N TYR A 73 15.54 -10.33 -18.96
CA TYR A 73 15.19 -10.63 -20.36
C TYR A 73 13.71 -10.36 -20.65
N GLU A 74 12.80 -10.76 -19.76
CA GLU A 74 11.35 -10.49 -19.86
C GLU A 74 11.07 -8.97 -19.83
N GLU A 75 11.73 -8.22 -18.95
CA GLU A 75 11.64 -6.75 -18.88
C GLU A 75 12.13 -6.08 -20.18
N ALA A 76 13.28 -6.52 -20.71
CA ALA A 76 13.81 -6.02 -21.98
C ALA A 76 12.85 -6.30 -23.15
N ALA A 77 12.28 -7.50 -23.22
CA ALA A 77 11.29 -7.88 -24.22
C ALA A 77 10.01 -7.03 -24.11
N LEU A 78 9.51 -6.78 -22.89
CA LEU A 78 8.35 -5.92 -22.65
C LEU A 78 8.61 -4.44 -22.99
N ILE A 79 9.84 -3.95 -22.78
CA ILE A 79 10.24 -2.60 -23.21
C ILE A 79 10.28 -2.51 -24.74
N GLU A 80 10.82 -3.52 -25.42
CA GLU A 80 10.89 -3.54 -26.88
C GLU A 80 9.51 -3.67 -27.52
N ASP A 81 8.64 -4.53 -26.96
CA ASP A 81 7.25 -4.72 -27.40
C ASP A 81 6.44 -3.42 -27.26
N ARG A 82 6.52 -2.74 -26.11
CA ARG A 82 5.90 -1.41 -25.90
C ARG A 82 6.42 -0.34 -26.85
N ARG A 83 7.66 -0.47 -27.36
CA ARG A 83 8.24 0.42 -28.37
C ARG A 83 7.73 0.09 -29.78
N LYS A 84 7.57 -1.20 -30.10
CA LYS A 84 7.03 -1.68 -31.39
C LYS A 84 5.53 -1.41 -31.53
N PHE A 85 4.77 -1.58 -30.45
CA PHE A 85 3.32 -1.43 -30.40
C PHE A 85 2.92 -0.38 -29.35
N PRO A 86 3.14 0.92 -29.63
CA PRO A 86 2.73 1.98 -28.73
C PRO A 86 1.21 1.94 -28.54
N LYS A 87 0.76 1.96 -27.28
CA LYS A 87 -0.67 2.05 -26.97
C LYS A 87 -1.25 3.32 -27.57
N SER A 88 -2.35 3.20 -28.31
CA SER A 88 -3.14 4.35 -28.77
C SER A 88 -3.50 5.26 -27.58
N GLY A 89 -3.35 6.57 -27.76
CA GLY A 89 -3.74 7.57 -26.75
C GLY A 89 -5.23 7.51 -26.43
N ASN A 90 -6.05 7.13 -27.40
CA ASN A 90 -7.50 7.00 -27.27
C ASN A 90 -7.92 5.53 -27.13
N THR A 91 -9.06 5.33 -26.48
CA THR A 91 -9.82 4.07 -26.45
C THR A 91 -10.54 3.85 -27.78
N TYR A 92 -11.11 2.65 -27.98
CA TYR A 92 -11.97 2.34 -29.11
C TYR A 92 -13.14 3.34 -29.27
N TRP A 93 -13.70 3.80 -28.13
CA TRP A 93 -14.76 4.80 -28.05
C TRP A 93 -14.27 6.25 -28.19
N ASN A 94 -13.07 6.46 -28.72
CA ASN A 94 -12.39 7.75 -28.89
C ASN A 94 -12.13 8.57 -27.60
N HIS A 95 -12.46 8.08 -26.40
CA HIS A 95 -12.08 8.73 -25.14
C HIS A 95 -10.57 8.63 -24.91
N ILE A 96 -9.94 9.72 -24.46
CA ILE A 96 -8.52 9.75 -24.05
C ILE A 96 -8.31 8.74 -22.91
N ARG A 97 -7.31 7.88 -23.03
CA ARG A 97 -6.92 6.96 -21.96
C ARG A 97 -6.22 7.74 -20.86
N TYR A 98 -6.49 7.38 -19.60
CA TYR A 98 -5.81 7.96 -18.43
C TYR A 98 -4.27 7.96 -18.57
N ASP A 99 -3.70 6.89 -19.16
CA ASP A 99 -2.27 6.78 -19.46
C ASP A 99 -1.67 7.91 -20.31
N ALA A 100 -2.48 8.54 -21.17
CA ALA A 100 -2.15 9.64 -22.06
C ALA A 100 -2.88 10.96 -21.69
N SER A 101 -3.53 11.01 -20.53
CA SER A 101 -4.28 12.19 -20.07
C SER A 101 -3.38 13.18 -19.32
N GLU A 102 -3.65 14.47 -19.51
CA GLU A 102 -3.00 15.56 -18.79
C GLU A 102 -3.10 15.40 -17.26
N ALA A 103 -4.25 14.91 -16.76
CA ALA A 103 -4.48 14.63 -15.35
C ALA A 103 -3.39 13.70 -14.76
N LYS A 104 -2.95 12.68 -15.51
CA LYS A 104 -1.87 11.77 -15.07
C LYS A 104 -0.49 12.45 -15.10
N GLU A 105 -0.27 13.42 -15.98
CA GLU A 105 0.97 14.21 -15.98
C GLU A 105 1.04 15.17 -14.81
N LEU A 106 -0.08 15.83 -14.46
CA LEU A 106 -0.20 16.66 -13.27
C LEU A 106 0.06 15.84 -12.01
N LEU A 107 -0.60 14.68 -11.87
CA LEU A 107 -0.39 13.77 -10.73
C LEU A 107 1.07 13.28 -10.63
N ARG A 108 1.75 13.05 -11.76
CA ARG A 108 3.20 12.73 -11.80
C ARG A 108 4.07 13.91 -11.38
N LYS A 109 3.70 15.16 -11.68
CA LYS A 109 4.39 16.37 -11.23
C LYS A 109 4.21 16.53 -9.72
N ASP A 110 2.98 16.46 -9.21
CA ASP A 110 2.69 16.59 -7.77
C ASP A 110 3.42 15.55 -6.89
N VAL A 111 3.49 14.30 -7.36
CA VAL A 111 4.25 13.21 -6.70
C VAL A 111 5.76 13.49 -6.70
N LYS A 112 6.32 13.99 -7.81
CA LYS A 112 7.75 14.37 -7.90
C LYS A 112 8.09 15.56 -7.02
N ASP A 113 7.23 16.57 -7.02
CA ASP A 113 7.37 17.81 -6.24
C ASP A 113 7.17 17.59 -4.73
N LYS A 114 6.84 16.36 -4.30
CA LYS A 114 6.44 16.00 -2.94
C LYS A 114 5.37 16.93 -2.37
N LYS A 115 4.52 17.48 -3.25
CA LYS A 115 3.38 18.33 -2.89
C LYS A 115 2.18 17.50 -2.42
N THR A 116 2.46 16.50 -1.58
CA THR A 116 1.61 16.30 -0.40
C THR A 116 1.73 17.55 0.47
N ARG A 117 1.05 18.63 0.03
CA ARG A 117 0.33 19.46 0.98
C ARG A 117 -0.58 18.48 1.70
N HIS A 118 -0.10 17.97 2.83
CA HIS A 118 -0.98 17.89 3.96
C HIS A 118 -1.67 19.25 3.98
N HIS A 119 -2.98 19.25 3.76
CA HIS A 119 -3.78 20.25 4.44
C HIS A 119 -3.55 19.93 5.92
N GLU A 120 -2.45 20.48 6.46
CA GLU A 120 -2.43 20.94 7.83
C GLU A 120 -3.79 21.60 8.01
N ALA A 121 -4.55 21.11 8.98
CA ALA A 121 -5.74 21.80 9.42
C ALA A 121 -5.25 23.14 9.96
N SER A 122 -5.19 24.12 9.06
CA SER A 122 -4.71 25.47 9.33
C SER A 122 -5.71 26.05 10.32
N SER A 123 -5.35 25.89 11.58
CA SER A 123 -5.80 26.68 12.73
C SER A 123 -6.66 27.85 12.31
N VAL A 124 -7.99 27.65 12.35
CA VAL A 124 -8.95 28.74 12.15
C VAL A 124 -8.71 29.74 13.27
N THR A 125 -7.99 30.79 12.91
CA THR A 125 -7.25 31.63 13.84
C THR A 125 -8.17 32.75 14.28
N ALA A 126 -8.58 32.68 15.55
CA ALA A 126 -9.23 33.72 16.35
C ALA A 126 -10.60 34.31 15.90
N ASP A 127 -10.86 34.55 14.62
CA ASP A 127 -11.99 35.41 14.21
C ASP A 127 -13.39 34.77 14.32
N GLN A 128 -13.50 33.45 14.39
CA GLN A 128 -14.80 32.80 14.67
C GLN A 128 -15.30 32.98 16.11
N LYS A 129 -14.48 33.50 17.04
CA LYS A 129 -14.94 33.83 18.41
C LYS A 129 -15.82 35.08 18.48
N ARG A 130 -15.93 35.88 17.41
CA ARG A 130 -16.68 37.15 17.43
C ARG A 130 -18.18 37.02 17.14
N ILE A 131 -18.65 35.87 16.67
CA ILE A 131 -20.07 35.65 16.31
C ILE A 131 -20.86 35.00 17.45
N GLN A 132 -20.22 34.21 18.32
CA GLN A 132 -20.92 33.56 19.45
C GLN A 132 -21.18 34.48 20.66
N THR A 133 -20.43 35.58 20.81
CA THR A 133 -20.58 36.48 21.98
C THR A 133 -21.76 37.44 21.89
N VAL A 134 -22.34 37.67 20.70
CA VAL A 134 -23.47 38.61 20.51
C VAL A 134 -24.85 37.96 20.69
N SER A 135 -24.91 36.65 20.95
CA SER A 135 -26.17 35.88 20.97
C SER A 135 -26.73 35.62 22.39
N LEU A 136 -25.94 35.83 23.45
CA LEU A 136 -26.30 35.40 24.81
C LEU A 136 -26.79 36.52 25.75
N GLU A 137 -26.59 37.80 25.42
CA GLU A 137 -27.14 38.91 26.23
C GLU A 137 -28.62 39.22 25.91
N SER A 138 -29.11 38.79 24.75
CA SER A 138 -30.44 39.11 24.22
C SER A 138 -31.62 38.35 24.84
N LEU A 139 -31.36 37.35 25.70
CA LEU A 139 -32.38 36.39 26.15
C LEU A 139 -32.74 36.46 27.66
N SER A 140 -32.21 37.42 28.42
CA SER A 140 -32.51 37.56 29.86
C SER A 140 -33.68 38.51 30.19
N LYS A 141 -34.35 39.10 29.19
CA LYS A 141 -35.45 40.08 29.37
C LYS A 141 -36.72 39.74 28.58
N ALA A 142 -37.33 38.60 28.89
CA ALA A 142 -38.74 38.33 28.61
C ALA A 142 -39.33 37.39 29.68
N HIS A 143 -39.62 37.93 30.86
CA HIS A 143 -40.40 37.24 31.88
C HIS A 143 -41.84 37.00 31.41
N LEU A 144 -42.40 35.84 31.80
CA LEU A 144 -43.83 35.57 32.05
C LEU A 144 -44.86 36.12 31.06
N SER A 145 -45.60 35.23 30.40
CA SER A 145 -46.90 34.78 30.95
C SER A 145 -47.54 33.63 30.13
N ARG A 146 -48.47 32.91 30.77
CA ARG A 146 -49.68 32.26 30.21
C ARG A 146 -49.56 31.81 28.72
N GLY A 147 -49.46 30.53 28.36
CA GLY A 147 -50.24 29.39 28.86
C GLY A 147 -51.59 29.31 28.12
N VAL A 148 -51.82 28.22 27.38
CA VAL A 148 -53.13 27.66 26.93
C VAL A 148 -52.83 26.38 26.12
N ARG A 149 -53.73 25.40 26.18
CA ARG A 149 -53.69 24.12 25.43
C ARG A 149 -54.25 24.33 24.02
N THR A 150 -53.85 23.51 23.04
CA THR A 150 -54.81 22.71 22.22
C THR A 150 -54.13 21.69 21.31
N THR A 151 -54.88 20.64 21.01
CA THR A 151 -54.66 19.56 20.03
C THR A 151 -54.68 20.02 18.57
N GLY A 152 -54.05 19.25 17.67
CA GLY A 152 -54.21 19.44 16.22
C GLY A 152 -53.61 18.29 15.38
N THR A 153 -54.45 17.34 14.98
CA THR A 153 -54.13 16.22 14.07
C THR A 153 -54.70 16.50 12.67
N ILE A 154 -53.91 16.37 11.59
CA ILE A 154 -54.20 16.37 10.12
C ILE A 154 -52.86 15.98 9.45
N VAL A 155 -52.63 14.98 8.58
CA VAL A 155 -53.43 13.97 7.83
C VAL A 155 -54.04 14.43 6.49
N LEU A 156 -53.70 13.71 5.40
CA LEU A 156 -54.11 13.88 3.97
C LEU A 156 -53.46 15.06 3.21
N ASP A 157 -53.21 15.03 1.89
CA ASP A 157 -53.39 13.93 0.90
C ASP A 157 -52.43 14.02 -0.33
N GLU A 158 -52.55 13.05 -1.24
CA GLU A 158 -51.95 12.97 -2.58
C GLU A 158 -52.30 14.16 -3.53
N GLN A 159 -51.49 14.32 -4.59
CA GLN A 159 -51.86 14.34 -6.04
C GLN A 159 -50.60 14.68 -6.86
N LYS A 160 -50.11 13.77 -7.74
CA LYS A 160 -50.39 13.69 -9.20
C LYS A 160 -50.01 14.93 -10.01
N GLY A 161 -49.23 14.70 -11.08
CA GLY A 161 -48.80 15.72 -12.04
C GLY A 161 -47.96 15.11 -13.17
N SER A 162 -48.62 14.37 -14.07
CA SER A 162 -48.06 13.85 -15.32
C SER A 162 -48.41 14.78 -16.49
N GLU A 163 -47.46 15.08 -17.38
CA GLU A 163 -47.60 15.57 -18.78
C GLU A 163 -46.21 16.04 -19.24
N SER A 164 -45.72 15.87 -20.48
CA SER A 164 -46.19 15.09 -21.64
C SER A 164 -44.98 14.51 -22.39
#